data_AF-A0A0C1GKX6-F1
#
_entry.id   AF-A0A0C1GKX6-F1
#
_cell.length_a   1.000
_cell.length_b   1.000
_cell.length_c   1.000
_cell.angle_alpha   90.00
_cell.angle_beta   90.00
_cell.angle_gamma   90.00
#
_symmetry.space_group_name_H-M   'P 1'
#
loop_
_entity.id
_entity.type
_entity.pdbx_description
1 polymer ?
#
loop_
_entity_poly.entity_id
_entity_poly.type
_entity_poly.pdbx_seq_one_letter_code
_entity_poly.pdbx_strand_id
1 'polypeptide(L)'
;MKKPLRFFAVAVPLMVTLSACIPTPEELETTPVKVQTPKGVVTCQLYTQNRVYWDRAIDFPATKMSVAEADNYCKQEGLRRLNK
;
A
#
# COMPACT_ATOMS: atom_id res chain seq x y z
N MET A 1 -36.48 -24.07 36.66
CA MET A 1 -35.23 -23.58 36.06
C MET A 1 -35.21 -23.91 34.56
N LYS A 2 -35.38 -22.94 33.66
CA LYS A 2 -35.09 -23.11 32.22
C LYS A 2 -34.52 -21.80 31.69
N LYS A 3 -33.20 -21.78 31.45
CA LYS A 3 -32.44 -20.59 31.02
C LYS A 3 -32.78 -20.21 29.56
N PRO A 4 -32.84 -18.92 29.21
CA PRO A 4 -33.08 -18.47 27.84
C PRO A 4 -31.77 -18.54 27.04
N LEU A 5 -31.58 -19.62 26.28
CA LEU A 5 -30.42 -19.81 25.42
C LEU A 5 -30.87 -19.87 23.95
N ARG A 6 -31.38 -18.77 23.39
CA ARG A 6 -31.71 -18.70 21.95
C ARG A 6 -31.45 -17.36 21.25
N PHE A 7 -30.97 -16.33 21.94
CA PHE A 7 -30.81 -15.00 21.33
C PHE A 7 -29.41 -14.70 20.72
N PHE A 8 -28.41 -15.57 20.94
CA PHE A 8 -27.04 -15.33 20.47
C PHE A 8 -26.69 -15.96 19.11
N ALA A 9 -27.58 -16.74 18.50
CA ALA A 9 -27.24 -17.55 17.32
C ALA A 9 -27.33 -16.82 15.96
N VAL A 10 -27.83 -15.59 15.90
CA VAL A 10 -28.11 -14.89 14.62
C VAL A 10 -27.11 -13.77 14.30
N ALA A 11 -26.27 -13.34 15.24
CA ALA A 11 -25.39 -12.18 15.05
C ALA A 11 -24.04 -12.49 14.38
N VAL A 12 -23.61 -13.75 14.33
CA VAL A 12 -22.29 -14.16 13.82
C VAL A 12 -22.16 -14.12 12.28
N PRO A 13 -23.14 -14.53 11.45
CA PRO A 13 -22.94 -14.60 10.00
C PRO A 13 -22.86 -13.23 9.31
N LEU A 14 -23.32 -12.14 9.94
CA LEU A 14 -23.31 -10.80 9.34
C LEU A 14 -21.92 -10.13 9.36
N MET A 15 -21.01 -10.54 10.26
CA MET A 15 -19.65 -9.97 10.31
C MET A 15 -18.70 -10.55 9.27
N VAL A 16 -18.97 -11.77 8.76
CA VAL A 16 -18.04 -12.48 7.84
C VAL A 16 -18.13 -11.93 6.41
N THR A 17 -19.21 -11.24 6.03
CA THR A 17 -19.38 -10.70 4.67
C THR A 17 -18.66 -9.38 4.44
N LEU A 18 -18.19 -8.70 5.49
CA LEU A 18 -17.56 -7.37 5.38
C LEU A 18 -16.07 -7.42 5.00
N SER A 19 -15.40 -8.57 5.09
CA SER A 19 -13.98 -8.71 4.71
C SER A 19 -13.75 -8.89 3.20
N ALA A 20 -14.81 -9.04 2.40
CA ALA A 20 -14.70 -9.35 0.97
C ALA A 20 -14.42 -8.14 0.05
N CYS A 21 -14.38 -6.92 0.58
CA CYS A 21 -14.18 -5.69 -0.22
C CYS A 21 -12.78 -5.07 -0.06
N ILE A 22 -11.81 -5.80 0.50
CA ILE A 22 -10.44 -5.28 0.65
C ILE A 22 -9.69 -5.56 -0.66
N PRO A 23 -9.23 -4.52 -1.38
CA PRO A 23 -8.44 -4.71 -2.60
C PRO A 23 -7.12 -5.42 -2.29
N THR A 24 -6.64 -6.25 -3.21
CA THR A 24 -5.31 -6.87 -3.08
C THR A 24 -4.23 -5.81 -3.27
N PRO A 25 -3.01 -6.01 -2.73
CA PRO A 25 -1.91 -5.08 -2.95
C PRO A 25 -1.66 -4.78 -4.43
N GLU A 26 -1.73 -5.80 -5.29
CA GLU A 26 -1.51 -5.70 -6.73
C GLU A 26 -2.56 -4.83 -7.42
N GLU A 27 -3.81 -4.85 -6.95
CA GLU A 27 -4.89 -3.97 -7.45
C GLU A 27 -4.64 -2.49 -7.12
N LEU A 28 -3.73 -2.21 -6.19
CA LEU A 28 -3.34 -0.86 -5.78
C LEU A 28 -2.03 -0.42 -6.41
N GLU A 29 -1.31 -1.32 -7.07
CA GLU A 29 -0.01 -1.06 -7.68
C GLU A 29 -0.16 -0.39 -9.05
N THR A 30 0.67 0.62 -9.29
CA THR A 30 0.87 1.19 -10.63
C THR A 30 1.99 0.46 -11.36
N THR A 31 2.12 0.70 -12.67
CA THR A 31 3.33 0.25 -13.38
C THR A 31 4.57 0.89 -12.76
N PRO A 32 5.63 0.12 -12.43
CA PRO A 32 6.84 0.66 -11.82
C PRO A 32 7.45 1.81 -12.60
N VAL A 33 7.96 2.80 -11.86
CA VAL A 33 8.48 4.04 -12.45
C VAL A 33 9.96 4.18 -12.12
N LYS A 34 10.75 4.63 -13.11
CA LYS A 34 12.17 4.91 -12.90
C LYS A 34 12.36 6.38 -12.57
N VAL A 35 12.92 6.65 -11.39
CA VAL A 35 13.25 8.00 -10.91
C VAL A 35 14.76 8.17 -10.99
N GLN A 36 15.21 9.20 -11.70
CA GLN A 36 16.62 9.53 -11.78
C GLN A 36 17.04 10.35 -10.55
N THR A 37 18.04 9.87 -9.82
CA THR A 37 18.58 10.56 -8.64
C THR A 37 20.08 10.82 -8.83
N PRO A 38 20.70 11.70 -8.02
CA PRO A 38 22.15 11.92 -8.04
C PRO A 38 22.97 10.66 -7.73
N LYS A 39 22.39 9.69 -7.01
CA LYS A 39 23.06 8.46 -6.57
C LYS A 39 22.76 7.26 -7.48
N GLY A 40 21.94 7.44 -8.51
CA GLY A 40 21.59 6.41 -9.49
C GLY A 40 20.08 6.35 -9.76
N VAL A 41 19.65 5.34 -10.51
CA VAL A 41 18.24 5.13 -10.81
C VAL A 41 17.58 4.40 -9.64
N VAL A 42 16.41 4.87 -9.22
CA VAL A 42 15.52 4.16 -8.30
C VAL A 42 14.30 3.69 -9.08
N THR A 43 13.97 2.40 -9.00
CA THR A 43 12.72 1.87 -9.52
C THR A 43 11.71 1.85 -8.39
N CYS A 44 10.64 2.62 -8.55
CA CYS A 44 9.61 2.84 -7.54
C CYS A 44 8.32 2.09 -7.90
N GLN A 45 7.76 1.41 -6.91
CA GLN A 45 6.38 0.97 -6.90
C GLN A 45 5.55 2.06 -6.23
N LEU A 46 4.62 2.66 -6.98
CA LEU A 46 3.67 3.63 -6.43
C LEU A 46 2.33 2.95 -6.19
N TYR A 47 1.69 3.28 -5.08
CA TYR A 47 0.49 2.62 -4.58
C TYR A 47 -0.68 3.61 -4.49
N THR A 48 -1.69 3.41 -5.34
CA THR A 48 -2.86 4.29 -5.52
C THR A 48 -2.49 5.75 -5.83
N GLN A 49 -3.37 6.48 -6.51
CA GLN A 49 -3.07 7.88 -6.82
C GLN A 49 -3.17 8.80 -5.58
N ASN A 50 -3.82 8.35 -4.50
CA ASN A 50 -4.29 9.23 -3.43
C ASN A 50 -3.51 9.04 -2.13
N ARG A 51 -2.54 8.11 -2.07
CA ARG A 51 -1.85 7.72 -0.84
C ARG A 51 -0.37 7.40 -1.06
N VAL A 52 0.45 8.43 -1.00
CA VAL A 52 1.90 8.35 -1.21
C VAL A 52 2.65 7.55 -0.12
N TYR A 53 2.09 7.44 1.09
CA TYR A 53 2.83 6.86 2.22
C TYR A 53 3.28 5.40 1.97
N TRP A 54 2.61 4.70 1.06
CA TRP A 54 2.91 3.33 0.66
C TRP A 54 3.92 3.22 -0.47
N ASP A 55 4.30 4.32 -1.13
CA ASP A 55 5.26 4.33 -2.24
C ASP A 55 6.65 3.89 -1.78
N ARG A 56 7.23 2.93 -2.50
CA ARG A 56 8.40 2.16 -2.06
C ARG A 56 9.37 1.90 -3.22
N ALA A 57 10.65 1.81 -2.90
CA ALA A 57 11.65 1.37 -3.86
C ALA A 57 11.63 -0.16 -3.98
N ILE A 58 11.55 -0.67 -5.21
CA ILE A 58 11.67 -2.10 -5.53
C ILE A 58 13.05 -2.46 -6.09
N ASP A 59 13.80 -1.46 -6.57
CA ASP A 59 15.20 -1.59 -6.97
C ASP A 59 15.93 -0.24 -6.82
N PHE A 60 17.17 -0.26 -6.32
CA PHE A 60 18.00 0.92 -6.12
C PHE A 60 19.47 0.53 -5.88
N PRO A 61 20.44 1.44 -6.09
CA PRO A 61 21.85 1.16 -5.83
C PRO A 61 22.15 1.12 -4.32
N ALA A 62 22.03 -0.06 -3.72
CA ALA A 62 22.19 -0.29 -2.28
C ALA A 62 23.56 0.10 -1.70
N THR A 63 24.60 0.19 -2.55
CA THR A 63 25.93 0.67 -2.15
C THR A 63 26.03 2.20 -2.06
N LYS A 64 25.04 2.94 -2.59
CA LYS A 64 25.06 4.41 -2.69
C LYS A 64 23.99 5.09 -1.84
N MET A 65 22.91 4.40 -1.51
CA MET A 65 21.81 4.93 -0.69
C MET A 65 21.18 3.86 0.19
N SER A 66 20.52 4.29 1.25
CA SER A 66 19.73 3.42 2.12
C SER A 66 18.33 3.17 1.54
N VAL A 67 17.65 2.12 2.01
CA VAL A 67 16.24 1.85 1.69
C VAL A 67 15.36 3.06 1.99
N ALA A 68 15.54 3.68 3.17
CA ALA A 68 14.72 4.82 3.58
C ALA A 68 14.93 6.05 2.67
N GLU A 69 16.16 6.26 2.20
CA GLU A 69 16.45 7.32 1.23
C GLU A 69 15.81 7.02 -0.14
N ALA A 70 15.89 5.78 -0.62
CA ALA A 70 15.24 5.35 -1.86
C ALA A 70 13.70 5.47 -1.79
N ASP A 71 13.09 5.00 -0.70
CA ASP A 71 11.65 5.12 -0.43
C ASP A 71 11.22 6.60 -0.42
N ASN A 72 12.05 7.51 0.09
CA ASN A 72 11.74 8.95 0.07
C ASN A 72 11.67 9.53 -1.35
N TYR A 73 12.54 9.08 -2.26
CA TYR A 73 12.44 9.46 -3.68
C TYR A 73 11.14 8.95 -4.32
N CYS A 74 10.72 7.73 -3.99
CA CYS A 74 9.46 7.17 -4.47
C CYS A 74 8.26 7.96 -3.96
N LYS A 75 8.27 8.35 -2.68
CA LYS A 75 7.23 9.21 -2.10
C LYS A 75 7.18 10.60 -2.76
N GLN A 76 8.34 11.20 -3.03
CA GLN A 76 8.39 12.48 -3.75
C GLN A 76 7.78 12.38 -5.15
N GLU A 77 8.06 11.29 -5.87
CA GLU A 77 7.46 11.05 -7.18
C GLU A 77 5.95 10.83 -7.10
N GLY A 78 5.47 10.10 -6.08
CA GLY A 78 4.05 9.97 -5.79
C GLY A 78 3.36 11.31 -5.57
N LEU A 79 3.92 12.17 -4.69
CA LEU A 79 3.40 13.52 -4.45
C LEU A 79 3.38 14.36 -5.72
N ARG A 80 4.44 14.29 -6.53
CA ARG A 80 4.54 15.04 -7.80
C ARG A 80 3.44 14.66 -8.78
N ARG A 81 2.99 13.40 -8.78
CA ARG A 81 1.91 12.90 -9.65
C ARG A 81 0.53 13.23 -9.09
N LEU A 82 0.35 13.19 -7.77
CA LEU A 82 -0.91 13.54 -7.12
C LEU A 82 -1.28 15.02 -7.32
N ASN A 83 -0.29 15.90 -7.35
CA ASN A 83 -0.49 17.36 -7.50
C ASN A 83 -0.58 17.84 -8.96
N LYS A 84 -0.80 16.93 -9.92
CA LYS A 84 -0.92 17.25 -11.35
C LYS A 84 -2.38 17.21 -11.78
#